data_AF-A0A5B7C6E6-F1
#
_entry.id   AF-A0A5B7C6E6-F1
#
_cell.length_a   1.000
_cell.length_b   1.000
_cell.length_c   1.000
_cell.angle_alpha   90.00
_cell.angle_beta   90.00
_cell.angle_gamma   90.00
#
_symmetry.space_group_name_H-M   'P 1'
#
loop_
_entity.id
_entity.type
_entity.pdbx_description
1 polymer ?
#
loop_
_entity_poly.entity_id
_entity_poly.type
_entity_poly.pdbx_seq_one_letter_code
_entity_poly.pdbx_strand_id
1 'polypeptide(L)'
;QNPPTFYGGRKMLSRAFRNRFVEIHVDEIPEVELSTILEKRCQIPESYAKKMVEVMKELQLRRQSSKVFAGKHGFITPRDLFRWADRFRIFGNSYEDLGRDGYYLLGERLRDEGEKSDVLEVLQRQLRIKLAEDDLYKQGPLGGDKVLNLCNYSGESQNLEKIIWTKSMWRLYFLVERCYKL
;
A
#
# COMPACT_ATOMS: atom_id res chain seq x y z
N GLN A 1 6.61 -21.54 10.36
CA GLN A 1 7.21 -20.22 10.68
C GLN A 1 8.23 -19.90 9.59
N ASN A 2 8.34 -18.66 9.13
CA ASN A 2 9.43 -18.31 8.21
C ASN A 2 10.76 -18.43 8.97
N PRO A 3 11.72 -19.23 8.47
CA PRO A 3 13.03 -19.35 9.11
C PRO A 3 13.63 -17.95 9.26
N PRO A 4 14.21 -17.61 10.41
CA PRO A 4 14.86 -16.31 10.60
C PRO A 4 16.19 -16.35 9.84
N THR A 5 16.16 -16.13 8.53
CA THR A 5 17.39 -16.12 7.74
C THR A 5 18.19 -14.85 7.99
N PHE A 6 17.58 -13.69 8.27
CA PHE A 6 18.30 -12.44 8.56
C PHE A 6 17.49 -11.34 9.30
N TYR A 7 16.34 -11.66 9.91
CA TYR A 7 15.42 -10.65 10.46
C TYR A 7 15.58 -10.44 11.99
N GLY A 8 16.30 -9.38 12.37
CA GLY A 8 16.07 -8.56 13.57
C GLY A 8 15.75 -9.24 14.90
N GLY A 9 16.53 -10.24 15.34
CA GLY A 9 16.50 -10.71 16.73
C GLY A 9 15.44 -11.76 17.10
N ARG A 10 14.76 -12.39 16.14
CA ARG A 10 13.89 -13.55 16.43
C ARG A 10 14.73 -14.81 16.69
N LYS A 11 14.56 -15.43 17.85
CA LYS A 11 15.26 -16.67 18.22
C LYS A 11 14.82 -17.83 17.32
N MET A 12 15.80 -18.60 16.83
CA MET A 12 15.53 -19.86 16.14
C MET A 12 14.86 -20.87 17.07
N LEU A 13 14.00 -21.71 16.52
CA LEU A 13 13.50 -22.88 17.24
C LEU A 13 14.68 -23.82 17.53
N SER A 14 14.77 -24.29 18.77
CA SER A 14 15.83 -25.20 19.18
C SER A 14 15.77 -26.49 18.36
N ARG A 15 16.93 -27.10 18.13
CA ARG A 15 17.00 -28.39 17.42
C ARG A 15 16.18 -29.46 18.14
N ALA A 16 16.21 -29.49 19.48
CA ALA A 16 15.43 -30.41 20.28
C ALA A 16 13.91 -30.25 20.08
N PHE A 17 13.42 -29.03 19.88
CA PHE A 17 12.03 -28.77 19.60
C PHE A 17 11.66 -29.15 18.16
N ARG A 18 12.49 -28.75 17.19
CA ARG A 18 12.33 -29.08 15.77
C ARG A 18 12.24 -30.59 15.51
N ASN A 19 13.07 -31.37 16.19
CA ASN A 19 13.08 -32.82 16.10
C ASN A 19 11.78 -33.50 16.60
N ARG A 20 10.86 -32.78 17.27
CA ARG A 20 9.56 -33.32 17.71
C ARG A 20 8.48 -33.24 16.63
N PHE A 21 8.78 -32.65 15.47
CA PHE A 21 7.80 -32.39 14.40
C PHE A 21 8.35 -32.79 13.03
N VAL A 22 7.44 -33.11 12.10
CA VAL A 22 7.76 -33.19 10.67
C VAL A 22 7.80 -31.79 10.10
N GLU A 23 8.94 -31.38 9.56
CA GLU A 23 9.12 -30.07 8.96
C GLU A 23 8.66 -30.07 7.50
N ILE A 24 7.69 -29.19 7.18
CA ILE A 24 7.24 -28.94 5.80
C ILE A 24 7.72 -27.56 5.40
N HIS A 25 8.43 -27.50 4.27
CA HIS A 25 8.88 -26.26 3.66
C HIS A 25 7.95 -25.91 2.50
N VAL A 26 7.49 -24.66 2.49
CA VAL A 26 6.64 -24.13 1.43
C VAL A 26 7.39 -22.99 0.77
N ASP A 27 7.60 -23.10 -0.53
CA ASP A 27 8.30 -22.09 -1.32
C ASP A 27 7.44 -20.86 -1.58
N GLU A 28 8.06 -19.80 -2.11
CA GLU A 28 7.35 -18.60 -2.51
C GLU A 28 6.43 -18.87 -3.70
N ILE A 29 5.24 -18.26 -3.69
CA ILE A 29 4.25 -18.39 -4.76
C ILE A 29 4.82 -17.75 -6.04
N PRO A 30 4.82 -18.45 -7.20
CA PRO A 30 5.24 -17.89 -8.48
C PRO A 30 4.44 -16.65 -8.87
N GLU A 31 5.07 -15.71 -9.58
CA GLU A 31 4.45 -14.43 -9.98
C GLU A 31 3.17 -14.63 -10.81
N VAL A 32 3.18 -15.59 -11.75
CA VAL A 32 2.04 -15.91 -12.62
C VAL A 32 0.84 -16.43 -11.82
N GLU A 33 1.12 -17.31 -10.85
CA GLU A 33 0.09 -17.84 -9.95
C GLU A 33 -0.45 -16.73 -9.06
N LEU A 34 0.41 -15.84 -8.56
CA LEU A 34 -0.01 -14.71 -7.74
C LEU A 34 -0.95 -13.76 -8.49
N SER A 35 -0.67 -13.46 -9.76
CA SER A 35 -1.59 -12.69 -10.61
C SER A 35 -2.94 -13.40 -10.79
N THR A 36 -2.93 -14.71 -11.02
CA THR A 36 -4.16 -15.52 -11.16
C THR A 36 -4.97 -15.54 -9.87
N ILE A 37 -4.30 -15.66 -8.72
CA ILE A 37 -4.95 -15.63 -7.40
C ILE A 37 -5.58 -14.26 -7.16
N LEU A 38 -4.87 -13.16 -7.46
CA LEU A 38 -5.41 -11.80 -7.32
C LEU A 38 -6.66 -11.59 -8.18
N GLU A 39 -6.59 -11.97 -9.47
CA GLU A 39 -7.73 -11.89 -10.39
C GLU A 39 -8.96 -12.60 -9.82
N LYS A 40 -8.81 -13.89 -9.46
CA LYS A 40 -9.93 -14.73 -9.03
C LYS A 40 -10.46 -14.35 -7.64
N ARG A 41 -9.57 -14.09 -6.68
CA ARG A 41 -9.95 -13.84 -5.28
C ARG A 41 -10.45 -12.41 -5.06
N CYS A 42 -9.82 -11.43 -5.70
CA CYS A 42 -10.19 -10.02 -5.57
C CYS A 42 -11.14 -9.56 -6.67
N GLN A 43 -11.47 -10.40 -7.67
CA GLN A 43 -12.40 -10.06 -8.76
C GLN A 43 -11.96 -8.80 -9.52
N ILE A 44 -10.65 -8.64 -9.71
CA ILE A 44 -10.07 -7.55 -10.51
C ILE A 44 -9.66 -8.09 -11.88
N PRO A 45 -9.63 -7.26 -12.94
CA PRO A 45 -9.23 -7.77 -14.26
C PRO A 45 -7.76 -8.20 -14.26
N GLU A 46 -7.46 -9.26 -15.02
CA GLU A 46 -6.12 -9.86 -15.10
C GLU A 46 -5.02 -8.84 -15.43
N SER A 47 -5.32 -7.86 -16.30
CA SER A 47 -4.36 -6.79 -16.65
C SER A 47 -3.93 -5.97 -15.43
N TYR A 48 -4.86 -5.65 -14.53
CA TYR A 48 -4.56 -4.91 -13.30
C TYR A 48 -3.77 -5.80 -12.33
N ALA A 49 -4.17 -7.06 -12.16
CA ALA A 49 -3.46 -8.02 -11.31
C ALA A 49 -2.00 -8.21 -11.73
N LYS A 50 -1.74 -8.35 -13.04
CA LYS A 50 -0.38 -8.41 -13.62
C LYS A 50 0.42 -7.15 -13.29
N LYS A 51 -0.17 -5.96 -13.49
CA LYS A 51 0.48 -4.68 -13.16
C LYS A 51 0.83 -4.54 -11.68
N MET A 52 -0.04 -5.00 -10.78
CA MET A 52 0.25 -4.96 -9.35
C MET A 52 1.43 -5.87 -8.97
N VAL A 53 1.51 -7.07 -9.56
CA VAL A 53 2.63 -8.00 -9.35
C VAL A 53 3.94 -7.44 -9.95
N GLU A 54 3.88 -6.79 -11.12
CA GLU A 54 5.03 -6.09 -11.70
C GLU A 54 5.57 -4.98 -10.78
N VAL A 55 4.67 -4.18 -10.18
CA VAL A 55 5.03 -3.18 -9.17
C VAL A 55 5.66 -3.84 -7.95
N MET A 56 5.10 -4.95 -7.46
CA MET A 56 5.66 -5.68 -6.32
C MET A 56 7.09 -6.12 -6.58
N LYS A 57 7.33 -6.73 -7.74
CA LYS A 57 8.64 -7.22 -8.16
C LYS A 57 9.67 -6.10 -8.22
N GLU A 58 9.31 -5.00 -8.86
CA GLU A 58 10.21 -3.85 -9.01
C GLU A 58 10.58 -3.24 -7.65
N LEU A 59 9.60 -3.03 -6.77
CA LEU A 59 9.86 -2.51 -5.43
C LEU A 59 10.77 -3.46 -4.62
N GLN A 60 10.53 -4.76 -4.70
CA GLN A 60 11.39 -5.74 -4.03
C GLN A 60 12.81 -5.76 -4.58
N LEU A 61 12.99 -5.58 -5.89
CA LEU A 61 14.30 -5.47 -6.52
C LEU A 61 15.05 -4.22 -6.05
N ARG A 62 14.40 -3.05 -6.09
CA ARG A 62 15.00 -1.78 -5.63
C ARG A 62 15.47 -1.86 -4.17
N ARG A 63 14.69 -2.52 -3.29
CA ARG A 63 15.09 -2.70 -1.88
C ARG A 63 16.29 -3.62 -1.70
N GLN A 64 16.39 -4.67 -2.51
CA GLN A 64 17.54 -5.58 -2.46
C GLN A 64 18.83 -4.86 -2.83
N SER A 65 18.76 -3.92 -3.77
CA SER A 65 19.90 -3.10 -4.19
C SER A 65 20.35 -2.09 -3.13
N SER A 66 19.42 -1.54 -2.32
CA SER A 66 19.73 -0.47 -1.35
C SER A 66 20.29 -0.91 0.00
N LYS A 67 20.53 -2.22 0.23
CA LYS A 67 21.32 -2.82 1.33
C LYS A 67 21.47 -2.01 2.64
N VAL A 68 20.36 -1.65 3.29
CA VAL A 68 20.37 -1.15 4.68
C VAL A 68 19.19 -1.77 5.45
N PHE A 69 19.47 -2.87 6.15
CA PHE A 69 18.80 -3.41 7.34
C PHE A 69 17.29 -3.74 7.36
N ALA A 70 16.49 -3.45 6.34
CA ALA A 70 15.11 -3.95 6.25
C ALA A 70 15.04 -5.09 5.22
N GLY A 71 14.62 -6.28 5.64
CA GLY A 71 14.68 -7.49 4.82
C GLY A 71 13.90 -7.40 3.49
N LYS A 72 13.99 -8.49 2.70
CA LYS A 72 13.54 -8.67 1.30
C LYS A 72 12.18 -8.03 0.92
N HIS A 73 11.26 -7.81 1.85
CA HIS A 73 9.90 -7.32 1.61
C HIS A 73 9.60 -5.92 2.19
N GLY A 74 10.61 -5.08 2.48
CA GLY A 74 10.43 -3.78 3.14
C GLY A 74 9.40 -2.85 2.48
N PHE A 75 9.31 -2.84 1.14
CA PHE A 75 8.35 -1.99 0.43
C PHE A 75 6.99 -2.62 0.18
N ILE A 76 6.88 -3.94 0.12
CA ILE A 76 5.63 -4.61 -0.24
C ILE A 76 5.67 -6.13 0.03
N THR A 77 4.55 -6.65 0.52
CA THR A 77 4.29 -8.09 0.73
C THR A 77 3.08 -8.54 -0.10
N PRO A 78 2.88 -9.85 -0.33
CA PRO A 78 1.65 -10.35 -0.95
C PRO A 78 0.38 -9.90 -0.23
N ARG A 79 0.42 -9.74 1.11
CA ARG A 79 -0.71 -9.21 1.89
C ARG A 79 -1.08 -7.79 1.45
N ASP A 80 -0.09 -6.96 1.18
CA ASP A 80 -0.31 -5.60 0.69
C ASP A 80 -0.94 -5.62 -0.71
N LEU A 81 -0.54 -6.56 -1.59
CA LEU A 81 -1.20 -6.75 -2.88
C LEU A 81 -2.68 -7.07 -2.75
N PHE A 82 -3.04 -8.00 -1.86
CA PHE A 82 -4.45 -8.33 -1.62
C PHE A 82 -5.24 -7.12 -1.09
N ARG A 83 -4.67 -6.37 -0.15
CA ARG A 83 -5.29 -5.13 0.36
C ARG A 83 -5.43 -4.07 -0.73
N TRP A 84 -4.44 -3.94 -1.59
CA TRP A 84 -4.47 -3.00 -2.71
C TRP A 84 -5.55 -3.38 -3.74
N ALA A 85 -5.66 -4.66 -4.08
CA ALA A 85 -6.68 -5.16 -5.00
C ALA A 85 -8.10 -4.98 -4.43
N ASP A 86 -8.29 -5.31 -3.15
CA ASP A 86 -9.59 -5.14 -2.48
C ASP A 86 -10.00 -3.66 -2.40
N ARG A 87 -9.06 -2.74 -2.15
CA ARG A 87 -9.29 -1.28 -2.20
C ARG A 87 -9.68 -0.82 -3.60
N PHE A 88 -8.90 -1.22 -4.60
CA PHE A 88 -9.16 -0.84 -5.98
C PHE A 88 -10.55 -1.30 -6.43
N ARG A 89 -10.96 -2.52 -6.08
CA ARG A 89 -12.31 -3.02 -6.39
C ARG A 89 -13.44 -2.13 -5.85
N ILE A 90 -13.29 -1.61 -4.64
CA ILE A 90 -14.36 -0.84 -3.97
C ILE A 90 -14.38 0.61 -4.46
N PHE A 91 -13.21 1.21 -4.69
CA PHE A 91 -13.10 2.65 -4.85
C PHE A 91 -12.57 3.12 -6.21
N GLY A 92 -11.99 2.22 -7.00
CA GLY A 92 -11.27 2.57 -8.23
C GLY A 92 -11.87 1.92 -9.47
N ASN A 93 -11.68 2.58 -10.61
CA ASN A 93 -12.07 2.03 -11.92
C ASN A 93 -11.02 2.27 -13.01
N SER A 94 -9.99 3.09 -12.72
CA SER A 94 -8.96 3.48 -13.67
C SER A 94 -7.55 3.08 -13.23
N TYR A 95 -6.59 3.08 -14.15
CA TYR A 95 -5.17 2.88 -13.80
C TYR A 95 -4.65 3.99 -12.87
N GLU A 96 -5.22 5.19 -12.96
CA GLU A 96 -4.88 6.28 -12.05
C GLU A 96 -5.36 5.97 -10.63
N ASP A 97 -6.58 5.47 -10.46
CA ASP A 97 -7.09 5.06 -9.14
C ASP A 97 -6.32 3.88 -8.57
N LEU A 98 -5.96 2.92 -9.43
CA LEU A 98 -5.05 1.84 -9.03
C LEU A 98 -3.75 2.41 -8.49
N GLY A 99 -3.15 3.37 -9.18
CA GLY A 99 -1.93 4.05 -8.73
C GLY A 99 -2.10 4.83 -7.43
N ARG A 100 -3.19 5.60 -7.30
CA ARG A 100 -3.53 6.35 -6.07
C ARG A 100 -3.68 5.40 -4.89
N ASP A 101 -4.44 4.33 -5.04
CA ASP A 101 -4.62 3.32 -3.98
C ASP A 101 -3.34 2.60 -3.61
N GLY A 102 -2.49 2.34 -4.59
CA GLY A 102 -1.16 1.79 -4.38
C GLY A 102 -0.33 2.73 -3.52
N TYR A 103 -0.33 4.03 -3.84
CA TYR A 103 0.40 5.03 -3.07
C TYR A 103 -0.14 5.22 -1.65
N TYR A 104 -1.46 5.29 -1.47
CA TYR A 104 -2.08 5.39 -0.14
C TYR A 104 -1.75 4.22 0.78
N LEU A 105 -1.51 3.03 0.21
CA LEU A 105 -1.18 1.84 0.98
C LEU A 105 0.33 1.72 1.23
N LEU A 106 1.14 1.96 0.19
CA LEU A 106 2.58 1.66 0.18
C LEU A 106 3.45 2.87 0.49
N GLY A 107 3.08 4.06 0.02
CA GLY A 107 3.80 5.31 0.27
C GLY A 107 3.53 5.84 1.67
N GLU A 108 2.26 5.93 2.07
CA GLU A 108 1.86 6.54 3.36
C GLU A 108 2.37 5.83 4.61
N ARG A 109 2.72 4.55 4.50
CA ARG A 109 3.31 3.80 5.62
C ARG A 109 4.80 4.10 5.81
N LEU A 110 5.46 4.68 4.80
CA LEU A 110 6.88 4.99 4.83
C LEU A 110 7.10 6.31 5.58
N ARG A 111 8.21 6.38 6.30
CA ARG A 111 8.59 7.58 7.06
C ARG A 111 9.57 8.46 6.31
N ASP A 112 10.36 7.86 5.43
CA ASP A 112 11.35 8.55 4.62
C ASP A 112 10.72 9.06 3.32
N GLU A 113 10.92 10.34 3.02
CA GLU A 113 10.37 10.97 1.81
C GLU A 113 11.07 10.50 0.52
N GLY A 114 12.33 10.08 0.62
CA GLY A 114 13.04 9.45 -0.50
C GLY A 114 12.41 8.11 -0.87
N GLU A 115 12.16 7.26 0.13
CA GLU A 115 11.46 5.98 -0.06
C GLU A 115 10.03 6.17 -0.60
N LYS A 116 9.30 7.21 -0.18
CA LYS A 116 7.99 7.55 -0.76
C LYS A 116 8.09 7.93 -2.23
N SER A 117 9.10 8.73 -2.58
CA SER A 117 9.36 9.15 -3.96
C SER A 117 9.69 7.95 -4.84
N ASP A 118 10.47 6.98 -4.34
CA ASP A 118 10.76 5.73 -5.04
C ASP A 118 9.48 4.92 -5.33
N VAL A 119 8.59 4.80 -4.34
CA VAL A 119 7.30 4.11 -4.52
C VAL A 119 6.44 4.82 -5.57
N LEU A 120 6.36 6.15 -5.51
CA LEU A 120 5.61 6.95 -6.47
C LEU A 120 6.16 6.77 -7.89
N GLU A 121 7.48 6.81 -8.06
CA GLU A 121 8.15 6.62 -9.34
C GLU A 121 7.83 5.26 -9.95
N VAL A 122 7.93 4.18 -9.16
CA VAL A 122 7.63 2.82 -9.62
C VAL A 122 6.16 2.69 -10.05
N LEU A 123 5.23 3.25 -9.27
CA LEU A 123 3.81 3.22 -9.60
C LEU A 123 3.54 3.95 -10.93
N GLN A 124 4.04 5.18 -11.08
CA GLN A 124 3.86 5.96 -12.30
C GLN A 124 4.44 5.25 -13.53
N ARG A 125 5.62 4.64 -13.38
CA ARG A 125 6.31 3.95 -14.48
C ARG A 125 5.59 2.68 -14.92
N GLN A 126 5.20 1.82 -13.97
CA GLN A 126 4.57 0.54 -14.30
C GLN A 126 3.14 0.69 -14.81
N LEU A 127 2.40 1.68 -14.27
CA LEU A 127 1.02 1.95 -14.63
C LEU A 127 0.89 2.96 -15.78
N ARG A 128 1.99 3.61 -16.18
CA ARG A 128 2.05 4.66 -17.22
C ARG A 128 1.08 5.82 -16.93
N ILE A 129 1.08 6.27 -15.68
CA ILE A 129 0.24 7.36 -15.19
C ILE A 129 1.11 8.51 -14.65
N LYS A 130 0.50 9.68 -14.47
CA LYS A 130 1.11 10.81 -13.74
C LYS A 130 0.29 11.08 -12.48
N LEU A 131 0.95 11.05 -11.33
CA LEU A 131 0.36 11.32 -10.03
C LEU A 131 1.08 12.51 -9.41
N ALA A 132 0.38 13.64 -9.29
CA ALA A 132 0.87 14.78 -8.54
C ALA A 132 0.51 14.60 -7.07
N GLU A 133 1.49 14.69 -6.15
CA GLU A 133 1.26 14.51 -4.72
C GLU A 133 0.22 15.49 -4.16
N ASP A 134 0.19 16.72 -4.70
CA ASP A 134 -0.78 17.74 -4.31
C ASP A 134 -2.23 17.40 -4.67
N ASP A 135 -2.46 16.53 -5.64
CA ASP A 135 -3.80 16.15 -6.10
C ASP A 135 -4.31 14.85 -5.47
N LEU A 136 -3.43 14.09 -4.81
CA LEU A 136 -3.76 12.78 -4.24
C LEU A 136 -4.89 12.85 -3.20
N TYR A 137 -5.02 13.94 -2.44
CA TYR A 137 -6.00 14.02 -1.35
C TYR A 137 -7.23 14.87 -1.67
N LYS A 138 -7.40 15.29 -2.94
CA LYS A 138 -8.48 16.18 -3.37
C LYS A 138 -9.79 15.47 -3.75
N GLN A 139 -9.79 14.14 -3.87
CA GLN A 139 -10.90 13.36 -4.44
C GLN A 139 -11.96 12.86 -3.41
N GLY A 140 -11.98 13.39 -2.18
CA GLY A 140 -12.99 13.01 -1.18
C GLY A 140 -14.42 13.50 -1.52
N PRO A 141 -15.47 12.94 -0.89
CA PRO A 141 -16.87 13.33 -1.12
C PRO A 141 -17.17 14.80 -0.80
N LEU A 142 -16.29 15.49 -0.07
CA LEU A 142 -16.35 16.94 0.09
C LEU A 142 -15.80 17.73 -1.10
N GLY A 143 -15.09 17.13 -2.04
CA GLY A 143 -14.44 17.83 -3.16
C GLY A 143 -13.28 18.72 -2.68
N GLY A 144 -12.11 18.58 -3.29
CA GLY A 144 -10.92 19.37 -2.97
C GLY A 144 -11.17 20.88 -2.91
N ASP A 145 -12.11 21.38 -3.72
CA ASP A 145 -12.52 22.79 -3.73
C ASP A 145 -13.37 23.22 -2.53
N LYS A 146 -14.20 22.34 -1.94
CA LYS A 146 -14.92 22.71 -0.72
C LYS A 146 -14.01 22.63 0.49
N VAL A 147 -12.98 21.77 0.50
CA VAL A 147 -12.03 21.67 1.62
C VAL A 147 -11.01 22.81 1.62
N LEU A 148 -10.50 23.23 0.45
CA LEU A 148 -9.71 24.47 0.33
C LEU A 148 -10.54 25.70 0.76
N ASN A 149 -11.85 25.68 0.49
CA ASN A 149 -12.77 26.67 1.06
C ASN A 149 -13.05 26.43 2.56
N LEU A 150 -13.02 25.20 3.09
CA LEU A 150 -13.29 24.88 4.51
C LEU A 150 -12.11 25.21 5.43
N CYS A 151 -10.87 25.11 4.97
CA CYS A 151 -9.72 25.65 5.70
C CYS A 151 -9.69 27.18 5.70
N ASN A 152 -10.44 27.84 4.80
CA ASN A 152 -10.67 29.29 4.79
C ASN A 152 -11.99 29.70 5.47
N TYR A 153 -12.99 28.82 5.56
CA TYR A 153 -14.28 29.08 6.20
C TYR A 153 -14.40 28.37 7.53
N SER A 154 -14.17 29.16 8.57
CA SER A 154 -14.54 28.85 9.93
C SER A 154 -16.08 28.89 10.07
N GLY A 155 -16.80 27.83 9.67
CA GLY A 155 -18.27 27.83 9.61
C GLY A 155 -18.95 26.51 9.98
N GLU A 156 -19.41 26.47 11.23
CA GLU A 156 -20.58 25.76 11.81
C GLU A 156 -20.91 24.32 11.36
N SER A 157 -20.44 23.35 12.15
CA SER A 157 -21.20 22.12 12.41
C SER A 157 -21.70 22.18 13.85
N GLN A 158 -23.02 22.20 14.03
CA GLN A 158 -23.64 22.27 15.35
C GLN A 158 -23.32 20.97 16.12
N ASN A 159 -22.61 21.11 17.25
CA ASN A 159 -22.22 20.09 18.25
C ASN A 159 -20.85 19.42 18.16
N LEU A 160 -19.96 19.83 17.24
CA LEU A 160 -18.53 19.57 17.39
C LEU A 160 -17.82 20.92 17.37
N GLU A 161 -17.18 21.27 18.48
CA GLU A 161 -16.33 22.46 18.59
C GLU A 161 -15.50 22.65 17.32
N LYS A 162 -15.57 23.86 16.76
CA LYS A 162 -15.07 24.30 15.46
C LYS A 162 -13.67 23.73 15.11
N ILE A 163 -13.61 22.51 14.57
CA ILE A 163 -12.35 21.87 14.17
C ILE A 163 -11.79 22.62 12.95
N ILE A 164 -10.60 23.19 13.09
CA ILE A 164 -9.86 23.78 11.98
C ILE A 164 -9.06 22.67 11.29
N TRP A 165 -9.35 22.43 10.02
CA TRP A 165 -8.70 21.37 9.24
C TRP A 165 -7.38 21.85 8.64
N THR A 166 -6.29 21.14 8.95
CA THR A 166 -5.00 21.29 8.26
C THR A 166 -4.86 20.27 7.13
N LYS A 167 -3.95 20.50 6.16
CA LYS A 167 -3.65 19.55 5.08
C LYS A 167 -3.29 18.16 5.62
N SER A 168 -2.52 18.10 6.71
CA SER A 168 -2.12 16.85 7.36
C SER A 168 -3.29 16.14 8.03
N MET A 169 -4.20 16.87 8.70
CA MET A 169 -5.41 16.30 9.30
C MET A 169 -6.35 15.74 8.24
N TRP A 170 -6.51 16.46 7.12
CA TRP A 170 -7.31 15.99 6.00
C TRP A 170 -6.74 14.72 5.37
N ARG A 171 -5.42 14.68 5.12
CA ARG A 171 -4.71 13.48 4.66
C ARG A 171 -4.97 12.30 5.60
N LEU A 172 -4.83 12.50 6.91
CA LEU A 172 -5.10 11.47 7.91
C LEU A 172 -6.57 11.00 7.86
N TYR A 173 -7.52 11.94 7.89
CA TYR A 173 -8.94 11.64 7.83
C TYR A 173 -9.31 10.84 6.59
N PHE A 174 -8.85 11.27 5.41
CA PHE A 174 -9.06 10.58 4.15
C PHE A 174 -8.55 9.13 4.19
N LEU A 175 -7.33 8.91 4.69
CA LEU A 175 -6.75 7.58 4.79
C LEU A 175 -7.50 6.69 5.78
N VAL A 176 -7.92 7.25 6.92
CA VAL A 176 -8.71 6.53 7.94
C VAL A 176 -10.10 6.19 7.42
N GLU A 177 -10.78 7.13 6.75
CA GLU A 177 -12.10 6.92 6.14
C GLU A 177 -12.05 5.76 5.13
N ARG A 178 -11.04 5.73 4.27
CA ARG A 178 -10.83 4.62 3.33
C ARG A 178 -10.53 3.30 4.01
N CYS A 179 -9.88 3.32 5.18
CA CYS A 179 -9.66 2.11 5.96
C CYS A 179 -10.94 1.59 6.61
N TYR A 180 -11.84 2.50 7.01
CA TYR A 180 -13.11 2.15 7.64
C TYR A 180 -14.15 1.63 6.63
N LYS A 181 -14.12 2.13 5.39
CA LYS A 181 -15.06 1.74 4.32
C LYS A 181 -14.66 0.45 3.56
N LEU A 182 -13.55 -0.18 3.93
CA LEU A 182 -13.09 -1.48 3.39
C LEU A 182 -13.85 -2.65 4.00
#